data_AF-A0AAE0VTH4-F1
#
_entry.id   AF-A0AAE0VTH4-F1
#
_cell.length_a   1.000
_cell.length_b   1.000
_cell.length_c   1.000
_cell.angle_alpha   90.00
_cell.angle_beta   90.00
_cell.angle_gamma   90.00
#
_symmetry.space_group_name_H-M   'P 1'
#
loop_
_entity.id
_entity.type
_entity.pdbx_description
1 polymer ?
#
loop_
_entity_poly.entity_id
_entity_poly.type
_entity_poly.pdbx_seq_one_letter_code
_entity_poly.pdbx_strand_id
1 'polypeptide(L)' 'MKILNSVYIGQAVGMNPGYLKLRKIRAAQNIARTIATSQNRAFLNANTLMLNFSDPEFDIASENLVKKGKK' A
#
# COMPACT_ATOMS: atom_id res chain seq x y z
N MET A 1 11.55 18.89 21.34
CA MET A 1 10.38 18.09 21.77
C MET A 1 9.28 17.92 20.71
N LYS A 2 8.99 18.88 19.81
CA LYS A 2 7.91 18.76 18.78
C LYS A 2 8.15 17.72 17.67
N ILE A 3 9.40 17.48 17.26
CA ILE A 3 9.73 16.57 16.14
C ILE A 3 9.50 15.10 16.51
N LEU A 4 9.62 14.76 17.80
CA LEU A 4 9.50 13.39 18.28
C LEU A 4 8.05 12.86 18.15
N ASN A 5 7.05 13.70 18.45
CA ASN A 5 5.63 13.32 18.33
C ASN A 5 5.19 13.09 16.87
N SER A 6 5.67 13.89 15.92
CA SER A 6 5.31 13.69 14.51
C SER A 6 5.87 12.39 13.94
N VAL A 7 7.06 11.96 14.39
CA VAL A 7 7.67 10.70 13.96
C VAL A 7 6.86 9.51 14.49
N TYR A 8 6.43 9.53 15.75
CA TYR A 8 5.61 8.45 16.32
C TYR A 8 4.22 8.34 15.66
N ILE A 9 3.59 9.48 15.33
CA ILE A 9 2.34 9.47 14.56
C ILE A 9 2.58 8.90 13.16
N GLY A 10 3.66 9.31 12.48
CA GLY A 10 4.01 8.79 11.16
C GLY A 10 4.23 7.27 11.16
N GLN A 11 4.91 6.74 12.18
CA GLN A 11 5.11 5.30 12.36
C GLN A 11 3.79 4.58 12.63
N ALA A 12 2.95 5.11 13.53
CA ALA A 12 1.65 4.52 13.85
C ALA A 12 0.71 4.47 12.63
N VAL A 13 0.67 5.52 11.82
CA VAL A 13 -0.11 5.55 10.57
C VAL A 13 0.44 4.55 9.55
N GLY A 14 1.77 4.43 9.44
CA GLY A 14 2.42 3.46 8.57
C GLY A 14 2.11 2.00 8.91
N MET A 15 1.79 1.70 10.17
CA MET A 15 1.41 0.36 10.63
C MET A 15 -0.10 0.09 10.57
N ASN A 16 -0.91 1.09 10.21
CA ASN A 16 -2.36 0.93 10.12
C ASN A 16 -2.73 0.12 8.84
N PRO A 17 -3.47 -0.99 8.95
CA PRO A 17 -3.77 -1.86 7.83
C PRO A 17 -4.70 -1.16 6.81
N GLY A 18 -5.64 -0.34 7.28
CA GLY A 18 -6.50 0.47 6.40
C GLY A 18 -5.68 1.47 5.57
N TYR A 19 -4.69 2.12 6.18
CA TYR A 19 -3.78 3.02 5.46
C TYR A 19 -2.92 2.26 4.43
N LEU A 20 -2.39 1.08 4.79
CA LEU A 20 -1.59 0.25 3.89
C LEU A 20 -2.41 -0.22 2.67
N LYS A 21 -3.67 -0.63 2.86
CA LYS A 21 -4.58 -0.98 1.76
C LYS A 21 -4.81 0.20 0.82
N LEU A 22 -5.11 1.38 1.35
CA LEU A 22 -5.28 2.59 0.53
C LEU A 22 -3.99 2.99 -0.21
N ARG A 23 -2.82 2.79 0.41
CA ARG A 23 -1.53 3.01 -0.27
C ARG A 23 -1.29 2.01 -1.40
N LYS A 24 -1.65 0.73 -1.23
CA LYS A 24 -1.58 -0.29 -2.29
C LYS A 24 -2.42 0.12 -3.50
N ILE A 25 -3.66 0.59 -3.26
CA ILE A 25 -4.54 1.10 -4.32
C ILE A 25 -3.92 2.32 -5.03
N ARG A 26 -3.39 3.28 -4.27
CA ARG A 26 -2.72 4.47 -4.86
C ARG A 26 -1.49 4.10 -5.69
N ALA A 27 -0.71 3.11 -5.26
CA ALA A 27 0.43 2.61 -6.02
C ALA A 27 -0.02 1.98 -7.35
N ALA A 28 -1.04 1.12 -7.32
CA ALA A 28 -1.65 0.56 -8.54
C ALA A 28 -2.14 1.65 -9.50
N GLN A 29 -2.83 2.68 -8.98
CA GLN A 29 -3.27 3.83 -9.78
C GLN A 29 -2.11 4.62 -10.41
N ASN A 30 -1.02 4.82 -9.66
CA ASN A 30 0.19 5.46 -10.21
C ASN A 30 0.80 4.63 -11.34
N ILE A 31 0.92 3.32 -11.15
CA ILE A 31 1.43 2.39 -12.17
C ILE A 31 0.54 2.43 -13.42
N ALA A 32 -0.79 2.39 -13.23
CA ALA A 32 -1.74 2.47 -14.33
C ALA A 32 -1.59 3.77 -15.14
N ARG A 33 -1.41 4.91 -14.47
CA ARG A 33 -1.12 6.19 -15.15
C ARG A 33 0.20 6.16 -15.93
N THR A 34 1.26 5.60 -15.33
CA THR A 34 2.55 5.45 -16.02
C THR A 34 2.43 4.56 -17.24
N ILE A 35 1.71 3.44 -17.15
CA ILE A 35 1.52 2.52 -18.29
C ILE A 35 0.66 3.18 -19.37
N ALA A 36 -0.40 3.89 -19.00
CA ALA A 36 -1.26 4.59 -19.94
C ALA A 36 -0.54 5.70 -20.74
N THR A 37 0.50 6.31 -20.16
CA THR A 37 1.31 7.36 -20.78
C THR A 37 2.60 6.85 -21.41
N SER A 38 2.96 5.59 -21.18
CA SER A 38 4.18 4.98 -21.70
C SER A 38 4.15 4.84 -23.22
N GLN A 39 5.23 5.23 -23.89
CA GLN A 39 5.41 4.97 -25.33
C GLN A 39 5.53 3.47 -25.62
N ASN A 40 6.07 2.71 -24.67
CA ASN A 40 6.07 1.25 -24.75
C ASN A 40 4.76 0.70 -24.17
N ARG A 41 3.89 0.22 -25.05
CA ARG A 41 2.58 -0.31 -24.67
C ARG A 41 2.73 -1.73 -24.13
N ALA A 42 2.82 -1.85 -22.81
CA ALA A 42 2.73 -3.13 -22.12
C ALA A 42 1.26 -3.44 -21.80
N PHE A 43 0.76 -4.58 -22.27
CA PHE A 43 -0.55 -5.09 -21.89
C PHE A 43 -0.42 -6.01 -20.69
N LEU A 44 -1.00 -5.62 -19.56
CA LEU A 44 -1.02 -6.42 -18.34
C LEU A 44 -2.44 -6.88 -18.05
N ASN A 45 -2.56 -8.05 -17.43
CA ASN A 45 -3.82 -8.47 -16.82
C ASN A 45 -4.22 -7.44 -15.74
N ALA A 46 -5.50 -7.13 -15.65
CA ALA A 46 -6.05 -6.19 -14.67
C ALA A 46 -5.65 -6.54 -13.22
N ASN A 47 -5.59 -7.83 -12.86
CA ASN A 47 -5.18 -8.28 -11.54
C ASN A 47 -3.71 -7.92 -11.25
N THR A 48 -2.81 -8.19 -12.19
CA THR A 48 -1.38 -7.85 -12.07
C THR A 48 -1.17 -6.35 -12.02
N LEU A 49 -1.87 -5.59 -12.87
CA LEU A 49 -1.82 -4.12 -12.87
C LEU A 49 -2.26 -3.54 -11.53
N MET A 50 -3.29 -4.14 -10.93
CA MET A 50 -3.82 -3.73 -9.62
C MET A 50 -3.08 -4.39 -8.45
N LEU A 51 -1.85 -4.87 -8.65
CA LEU A 51 -1.00 -5.44 -7.61
C LEU A 51 -1.68 -6.57 -6.81
N ASN A 52 -2.52 -7.37 -7.49
CA ASN A 52 -3.33 -8.43 -6.87
C ASN A 52 -4.02 -7.94 -5.59
N PHE A 53 -4.70 -6.79 -5.66
CA PHE A 53 -5.32 -6.19 -4.46
C PHE A 53 -6.47 -7.03 -3.88
N SER A 54 -7.11 -7.87 -4.70
CA SER A 54 -8.15 -8.81 -4.24
C SER A 54 -7.58 -10.02 -3.47
N ASP A 55 -6.26 -10.21 -3.49
CA ASP A 55 -5.62 -11.33 -2.79
C ASP A 55 -5.58 -11.08 -1.28
N PRO A 56 -6.10 -12.01 -0.45
CA PRO A 56 -6.09 -11.86 1.01
C PRO A 56 -4.68 -11.89 1.62
N GLU A 57 -3.65 -12.35 0.91
CA GLU A 57 -2.29 -12.47 1.47
C GLU A 57 -1.76 -11.13 2.02
N PHE A 58 -2.00 -10.03 1.32
CA PHE A 58 -1.61 -8.70 1.76
C PHE A 58 -2.39 -8.26 3.01
N ASP A 59 -3.68 -8.58 3.06
CA ASP A 59 -4.56 -8.20 4.16
C ASP A 59 -4.11 -8.91 5.44
N ILE A 60 -3.86 -10.22 5.37
CA ILE A 60 -3.35 -11.05 6.47
C ILE A 60 -2.00 -10.49 6.96
N ALA A 61 -1.08 -10.20 6.04
CA ALA A 61 0.22 -9.63 6.39
C ALA A 61 0.07 -8.27 7.12
N SER A 62 -0.81 -7.39 6.61
CA SER A 62 -1.04 -6.07 7.20
C SER A 62 -1.67 -6.13 8.60
N GLU A 63 -2.56 -7.09 8.86
CA GLU A 63 -3.17 -7.30 10.17
C GLU A 63 -2.17 -7.84 11.20
N ASN A 64 -1.23 -8.68 10.78
CA ASN A 64 -0.19 -9.21 11.65
C ASN A 64 0.79 -8.12 12.14
N LEU A 65 1.01 -7.06 11.35
CA LEU A 65 1.79 -5.90 11.78
C LEU A 65 1.14 -5.16 12.96
N VAL A 66 -0.19 -5.07 12.98
CA VAL A 66 -0.94 -4.48 14.10
C VAL A 66 -0.78 -5.32 15.36
N LYS A 67 -0.87 -6.65 15.23
CA LYS A 67 -0.70 -7.58 16.36
C LYS A 67 0.69 -7.49 16.97
N LYS A 68 1.73 -7.28 16.14
CA LYS A 68 3.11 -7.10 16.60
C LYS A 68 3.34 -5.78 17.35
N GLY A 69 2.64 -4.70 16.95
CA GLY A 69 2.73 -3.41 17.65
C GLY A 69 1.92 -3.30 18.95
N LYS A 70 1.10 -4.32 19.28
CA LYS A 70 0.35 -4.42 20.55
C LYS A 70 1.07 -5.25 21.63
N LYS A 71 2.17 -5.92 21.28
CA LYS A 71 3.09 -6.58 22.24
C LYS A 71 4.19 -5.61 22.63
#